data_AF-A0A832N657-F1
#
_entry.id   AF-A0A832N657-F1
#
_cell.length_a   1.000
_cell.length_b   1.000
_cell.length_c   1.000
_cell.angle_alpha   90.00
_cell.angle_beta   90.00
_cell.angle_gamma   90.00
#
_symmetry.space_group_name_H-M   'P 1'
#
loop_
_entity.id
_entity.type
_entity.pdbx_description
1 polymer ?
#
loop_
_entity_poly.entity_id
_entity_poly.type
_entity_poly.pdbx_seq_one_letter_code
_entity_poly.pdbx_strand_id
1 'polypeptide(L)'
;TTTYYMLKKFRKFITSSNWHVIYHPVLFNNLNQFSLTNSSYDDNYILLYGRMMAGKGEDVLIKALKILKDKGIIYRTIICGPSPNKDYPTNLIKFYGLENQVVYVGSRLDKELAELINRSSIVVIPSTWEEPFAQTAAEAMFFGKIVIASNIGGLAEVVSDFGLLIPTKDPYALAEAIHELMSNRNKREMLGKKAKEYARKVFDPENYIQNYLKAVLK
;
A
#
# COMPACT_ATOMS: atom_id res chain seq x y z
N THR A 1 -18.50 10.62 -1.98
CA THR A 1 -17.64 9.61 -2.64
C THR A 1 -16.34 9.50 -1.86
N THR A 2 -15.52 8.47 -2.13
CA THR A 2 -14.36 8.10 -1.32
C THR A 2 -13.05 8.75 -1.75
N THR A 3 -13.01 9.38 -2.93
CA THR A 3 -11.88 10.18 -3.45
C THR A 3 -12.36 11.26 -4.42
N TYR A 4 -11.57 12.31 -4.61
CA TYR A 4 -11.76 13.30 -5.66
C TYR A 4 -11.57 12.67 -7.05
N TYR A 5 -10.71 11.67 -7.19
CA TYR A 5 -10.59 10.84 -8.37
C TYR A 5 -11.93 10.25 -8.77
N MET A 6 -12.61 9.58 -7.84
CA MET A 6 -13.93 8.99 -8.10
C MET A 6 -15.00 10.05 -8.35
N LEU A 7 -14.93 11.20 -7.66
CA LEU A 7 -15.80 12.34 -7.94
C LEU A 7 -15.64 12.81 -9.40
N LYS A 8 -14.41 13.02 -9.84
CA LYS A 8 -14.09 13.47 -11.20
C LYS A 8 -14.54 12.43 -12.23
N LYS A 9 -14.25 11.14 -11.98
CA LYS A 9 -14.63 10.02 -12.86
C LYS A 9 -16.14 9.93 -13.08
N PHE A 10 -16.94 10.17 -12.04
CA PHE A 10 -18.39 10.09 -12.12
C PHE A 10 -19.10 11.44 -12.20
N ARG A 11 -18.37 12.55 -12.34
CA ARG A 11 -18.92 13.91 -12.31
C ARG A 11 -20.10 14.11 -13.25
N LYS A 12 -20.05 13.48 -14.44
CA LYS A 12 -21.09 13.54 -15.48
C LYS A 12 -22.44 12.92 -15.08
N PHE A 13 -22.46 12.08 -14.06
CA PHE A 13 -23.68 11.44 -13.54
C PHE A 13 -24.25 12.16 -12.32
N ILE A 14 -23.60 13.22 -11.83
CA ILE A 14 -23.99 13.95 -10.63
C ILE A 14 -24.61 15.29 -11.05
N THR A 15 -25.90 15.45 -10.82
CA THR A 15 -26.63 16.70 -11.14
C THR A 15 -26.56 17.74 -10.02
N SER A 16 -26.38 17.29 -8.77
CA SER A 16 -26.21 18.17 -7.61
C SER A 16 -24.87 18.91 -7.62
N SER A 17 -24.89 20.18 -7.22
CA SER A 17 -23.68 20.97 -6.92
C SER A 17 -23.15 20.73 -5.50
N ASN A 18 -23.97 20.17 -4.61
CA ASN A 18 -23.59 19.85 -3.24
C ASN A 18 -23.07 18.40 -3.17
N TRP A 19 -21.75 18.25 -3.10
CA TRP A 19 -21.08 16.96 -2.98
C TRP A 19 -19.97 17.05 -1.94
N HIS A 20 -19.74 15.93 -1.25
CA HIS A 20 -18.67 15.79 -0.28
C HIS A 20 -17.81 14.58 -0.63
N VAL A 21 -16.49 14.77 -0.56
CA VAL A 21 -15.51 13.69 -0.58
C VAL A 21 -15.16 13.38 0.87
N ILE A 22 -15.33 12.11 1.25
CA ILE A 22 -15.03 11.62 2.58
C ILE A 22 -14.22 10.34 2.41
N TYR A 23 -12.95 10.43 2.77
CA TYR A 23 -12.00 9.32 2.69
C TYR A 23 -12.35 8.23 3.70
N HIS A 24 -12.13 6.96 3.35
CA HIS A 24 -12.36 5.89 4.32
C HIS A 24 -11.36 5.99 5.49
N PRO A 25 -11.81 5.69 6.72
CA PRO A 25 -10.91 5.66 7.86
C PRO A 25 -10.05 4.40 7.84
N VAL A 26 -8.89 4.46 8.49
CA VAL A 26 -8.09 3.29 8.83
C VAL A 26 -8.64 2.68 10.12
N LEU A 27 -9.14 1.45 10.03
CA LEU A 27 -9.75 0.73 11.14
C LEU A 27 -8.87 -0.47 11.49
N PHE A 28 -7.97 -0.29 12.46
CA PHE A 28 -7.28 -1.40 13.12
C PHE A 28 -7.70 -1.38 14.60
N ASN A 29 -8.18 -2.52 15.08
CA ASN A 29 -8.45 -2.68 16.51
C ASN A 29 -7.13 -2.52 17.29
N ASN A 30 -7.09 -1.68 18.32
CA ASN A 30 -5.90 -1.46 19.17
C ASN A 30 -4.64 -0.90 18.46
N LEU A 31 -4.79 0.01 17.49
CA LEU A 31 -3.68 0.75 16.84
C LEU A 31 -2.60 1.28 17.79
N ASN A 32 -3.02 1.78 18.97
CA ASN A 32 -2.09 2.31 19.96
C ASN A 32 -1.18 1.22 20.55
N GLN A 33 -1.66 -0.01 20.73
CA GLN A 33 -0.84 -1.13 21.22
C GLN A 33 0.19 -1.57 20.18
N PHE A 34 -0.14 -1.51 18.88
CA PHE A 34 0.79 -1.86 17.81
C PHE A 34 1.89 -0.82 17.57
N SER A 35 1.65 0.44 17.96
CA SER A 35 2.65 1.50 17.86
C SER A 35 3.72 1.46 18.96
N LEU A 36 3.51 0.67 20.01
CA LEU A 36 4.34 0.63 21.23
C LEU A 36 5.38 -0.50 21.24
N THR A 37 5.38 -1.41 20.26
CA THR A 37 6.44 -2.41 20.16
C THR A 37 7.66 -1.78 19.46
N ASN A 38 8.59 -1.29 20.28
CA ASN A 38 9.96 -1.01 19.88
C ASN A 38 10.56 -2.30 19.31
N SER A 39 10.48 -2.45 17.99
CA SER A 39 11.04 -3.61 17.32
C SER A 39 12.04 -3.11 16.30
N SER A 40 13.32 -3.25 16.63
CA SER A 40 14.42 -3.04 15.70
C SER A 40 14.38 -4.17 14.65
N TYR A 41 13.66 -3.98 13.55
CA TYR A 41 13.68 -4.91 12.42
C TYR A 41 13.95 -4.14 11.13
N ASP A 42 15.20 -4.23 10.68
CA ASP A 42 15.73 -3.64 9.45
C ASP A 42 16.23 -4.76 8.55
N ASP A 43 15.27 -5.54 8.06
CA ASP A 43 15.51 -6.90 7.60
C ASP A 43 15.35 -7.06 6.09
N ASN A 44 15.61 -5.98 5.34
CA ASN A 44 15.41 -5.86 3.91
C ASN A 44 14.08 -6.48 3.44
N TYR A 45 13.00 -6.09 4.11
CA TYR A 45 11.70 -6.74 3.98
C TYR A 45 10.67 -5.86 3.24
N ILE A 46 10.21 -6.35 2.09
CA ILE A 46 9.19 -5.76 1.23
C ILE A 46 7.84 -6.44 1.50
N LEU A 47 6.79 -5.66 1.74
CA LEU A 47 5.43 -6.19 1.88
C LEU A 47 4.56 -5.75 0.71
N LEU A 48 3.88 -6.71 0.08
CA LEU A 48 2.68 -6.47 -0.70
C LEU A 48 1.51 -7.14 0.00
N TYR A 49 0.44 -6.39 0.24
CA TYR A 49 -0.75 -6.97 0.85
C TYR A 49 -2.05 -6.43 0.27
N GLY A 50 -3.10 -7.23 0.40
CA GLY A 50 -4.41 -6.96 -0.18
C GLY A 50 -4.98 -8.19 -0.88
N ARG A 51 -6.08 -8.03 -1.60
CA ARG A 51 -6.63 -9.13 -2.40
C ARG A 51 -5.70 -9.42 -3.58
N MET A 52 -5.36 -10.69 -3.79
CA MET A 52 -4.54 -11.11 -4.93
C MET A 52 -5.44 -11.43 -6.12
N MET A 53 -5.34 -10.65 -7.20
CA MET A 53 -6.08 -10.85 -8.44
C MET A 53 -5.48 -10.03 -9.58
N ALA A 54 -5.76 -10.45 -10.82
CA ALA A 54 -5.40 -9.68 -12.01
C ALA A 54 -5.81 -8.20 -11.85
N GLY A 55 -4.86 -7.30 -12.11
CA GLY A 55 -5.05 -5.86 -11.91
C GLY A 55 -4.43 -5.32 -10.62
N LYS A 56 -4.09 -6.15 -9.63
CA LYS A 56 -3.48 -5.70 -8.36
C LYS A 56 -1.96 -5.57 -8.40
N GLY A 57 -1.33 -6.04 -9.47
CA GLY A 57 0.05 -5.73 -9.83
C GLY A 57 1.10 -6.68 -9.25
N GLU A 58 0.69 -7.84 -8.76
CA GLU A 58 1.57 -8.92 -8.31
C GLU A 58 2.57 -9.32 -9.40
N ASP A 59 2.13 -9.32 -10.66
CA ASP A 59 3.00 -9.57 -11.81
C ASP A 59 4.05 -8.46 -12.01
N VAL A 60 3.68 -7.19 -11.78
CA VAL A 60 4.60 -6.05 -11.83
C VAL A 60 5.63 -6.16 -10.71
N LEU A 61 5.20 -6.47 -9.49
CA LEU A 61 6.11 -6.70 -8.36
C LEU A 61 7.06 -7.86 -8.65
N ILE A 62 6.55 -9.03 -9.04
CA ILE A 62 7.39 -10.21 -9.27
C ILE A 62 8.43 -9.95 -10.38
N LYS A 63 8.07 -9.25 -11.46
CA LYS A 63 9.02 -8.82 -12.50
C LYS A 63 10.08 -7.87 -11.94
N ALA A 64 9.70 -6.91 -11.11
CA ALA A 64 10.63 -5.97 -10.47
C ALA A 64 11.61 -6.70 -9.54
N LEU A 65 11.11 -7.64 -8.74
CA LEU A 65 11.91 -8.48 -7.86
C LEU A 65 12.89 -9.36 -8.65
N LYS A 66 12.48 -9.91 -9.80
CA LYS A 66 13.40 -10.63 -10.70
C LYS A 66 14.54 -9.74 -11.19
N ILE A 67 14.27 -8.49 -11.57
CA ILE A 67 15.29 -7.52 -11.98
C ILE A 67 16.29 -7.27 -10.84
N LEU A 68 15.80 -7.11 -9.61
CA LEU A 68 16.65 -6.93 -8.43
C LEU A 68 17.52 -8.17 -8.16
N LYS A 69 16.94 -9.37 -8.24
CA LYS A 69 17.66 -10.63 -8.10
C LYS A 69 18.78 -10.76 -9.13
N ASP A 70 18.50 -10.42 -10.39
CA ASP A 70 19.50 -10.50 -11.47
C ASP A 70 20.64 -9.50 -11.30
N LYS A 71 20.40 -8.39 -10.61
CA LYS A 71 21.42 -7.43 -10.16
C LYS A 71 22.16 -7.85 -8.90
N GLY A 72 21.87 -9.03 -8.33
CA GLY A 72 22.49 -9.53 -7.10
C GLY A 72 22.02 -8.84 -5.82
N ILE A 73 20.89 -8.12 -5.86
CA ILE A 73 20.33 -7.43 -4.70
C ILE A 73 19.59 -8.45 -3.83
N ILE A 74 19.93 -8.48 -2.55
CA ILE A 74 19.32 -9.39 -1.56
C ILE A 74 18.12 -8.69 -0.93
N TYR A 75 16.96 -9.33 -0.98
CA TYR A 75 15.74 -8.87 -0.33
C TYR A 75 14.92 -10.05 0.20
N ARG A 76 13.95 -9.75 1.06
CA ARG A 76 12.86 -10.67 1.40
C ARG A 76 11.54 -9.99 1.09
N THR A 77 10.62 -10.73 0.47
CA THR A 77 9.28 -10.23 0.16
C THR A 77 8.23 -11.15 0.75
N ILE A 78 7.24 -10.56 1.43
CA ILE A 78 6.03 -11.26 1.84
C ILE A 78 4.86 -10.72 1.00
N ILE A 79 4.10 -11.63 0.41
CA ILE A 79 2.84 -11.36 -0.27
C ILE A 79 1.71 -11.89 0.62
N CYS A 80 0.82 -11.02 1.08
CA CYS A 80 -0.19 -11.34 2.09
C CYS A 80 -1.62 -10.94 1.66
N GLY A 81 -2.57 -11.87 1.75
CA GLY A 81 -3.98 -11.61 1.56
C GLY A 81 -4.71 -12.70 0.77
N PRO A 82 -6.03 -12.56 0.58
CA PRO A 82 -6.84 -13.59 -0.06
C PRO A 82 -6.61 -13.62 -1.57
N SER A 83 -6.48 -14.82 -2.13
CA SER A 83 -6.47 -15.05 -3.58
C SER A 83 -7.64 -15.94 -4.00
N PRO A 84 -8.50 -15.54 -4.95
CA PRO A 84 -9.53 -16.42 -5.51
C PRO A 84 -8.93 -17.70 -6.12
N ASN A 85 -7.76 -17.58 -6.74
CA ASN A 85 -6.94 -18.71 -7.16
C ASN A 85 -5.76 -18.86 -6.19
N LYS A 86 -5.82 -19.80 -5.25
CA LYS A 86 -4.79 -19.97 -4.22
C LYS A 86 -3.40 -20.25 -4.79
N ASP A 87 -3.32 -20.85 -5.97
CA ASP A 87 -2.04 -21.21 -6.60
C ASP A 87 -1.45 -20.07 -7.43
N TYR A 88 -2.25 -19.04 -7.78
CA TYR A 88 -1.79 -17.94 -8.64
C TYR A 88 -0.52 -17.25 -8.10
N PRO A 89 -0.46 -16.77 -6.84
CA PRO A 89 0.74 -16.11 -6.34
C PRO A 89 1.95 -17.05 -6.29
N THR A 90 1.75 -18.28 -5.81
CA THR A 90 2.82 -19.28 -5.68
C THR A 90 3.38 -19.69 -7.04
N ASN A 91 2.52 -19.92 -8.04
CA ASN A 91 2.93 -20.26 -9.40
C ASN A 91 3.69 -19.12 -10.06
N LEU A 92 3.26 -17.88 -9.85
CA LEU A 92 3.96 -16.71 -10.35
C LEU A 92 5.37 -16.57 -9.74
N ILE A 93 5.50 -16.79 -8.43
CA ILE A 93 6.81 -16.80 -7.74
C ILE A 93 7.73 -17.89 -8.33
N LYS A 94 7.21 -19.12 -8.48
CA LYS A 94 7.96 -20.26 -9.03
C LYS A 94 8.39 -20.04 -10.47
N PHE A 95 7.51 -19.50 -11.31
CA PHE A 95 7.78 -19.23 -12.71
C PHE A 95 9.00 -18.31 -12.91
N TYR A 96 9.21 -17.34 -12.01
CA TYR A 96 10.38 -16.44 -12.03
C TYR A 96 11.55 -16.93 -11.17
N GLY A 97 11.45 -18.11 -10.55
CA GLY A 97 12.49 -18.69 -9.70
C GLY A 97 12.79 -17.87 -8.44
N LEU A 98 11.77 -17.27 -7.82
CA LEU A 98 11.93 -16.35 -6.68
C LEU A 98 11.62 -16.96 -5.31
N GLU A 99 11.43 -18.28 -5.22
CA GLU A 99 10.97 -19.00 -4.03
C GLU A 99 11.86 -18.78 -2.79
N ASN A 100 13.16 -18.54 -3.00
CA ASN A 100 14.11 -18.31 -1.91
C ASN A 100 14.03 -16.90 -1.30
N GLN A 101 13.35 -15.95 -1.97
CA GLN A 101 13.28 -14.54 -1.57
C GLN A 101 11.84 -14.02 -1.43
N VAL A 102 10.85 -14.75 -1.95
CA VAL A 102 9.45 -14.31 -1.98
C VAL A 102 8.56 -15.42 -1.45
N VAL A 103 7.72 -15.10 -0.47
CA VAL A 103 6.75 -16.02 0.11
C VAL A 103 5.35 -15.44 0.03
N TYR A 104 4.39 -16.25 -0.43
CA TYR A 104 2.97 -15.96 -0.30
C TYR A 104 2.43 -16.63 0.96
N VAL A 105 1.85 -15.85 1.86
CA VAL A 105 1.41 -16.33 3.18
C VAL A 105 -0.11 -16.54 3.27
N GLY A 106 -0.88 -16.15 2.25
CA GLY A 106 -2.34 -16.15 2.30
C GLY A 106 -2.91 -15.03 3.18
N SER A 107 -4.18 -15.13 3.55
CA SER A 107 -4.84 -14.15 4.41
C SER A 107 -4.31 -14.19 5.85
N ARG A 108 -4.29 -13.04 6.51
CA ARG A 108 -3.91 -12.87 7.92
C ARG A 108 -4.97 -12.06 8.66
N LEU A 109 -5.13 -12.32 9.94
CA LEU A 109 -6.03 -11.54 10.80
C LEU A 109 -5.39 -10.18 11.14
N ASP A 110 -6.19 -9.22 11.59
CA ASP A 110 -5.75 -7.84 11.85
C ASP A 110 -4.46 -7.74 12.65
N LYS A 111 -4.32 -8.54 13.72
CA LYS A 111 -3.12 -8.54 14.56
C LYS A 111 -1.87 -8.97 13.80
N GLU A 112 -1.98 -10.05 13.03
CA GLU A 112 -0.86 -10.60 12.24
C GLU A 112 -0.53 -9.69 11.06
N LEU A 113 -1.54 -9.12 10.41
CA LEU A 113 -1.36 -8.16 9.33
C LEU A 113 -0.68 -6.88 9.85
N ALA A 114 -1.11 -6.35 10.99
CA ALA A 114 -0.48 -5.22 11.65
C ALA A 114 1.00 -5.50 11.94
N GLU A 115 1.34 -6.71 12.41
CA GLU A 115 2.73 -7.11 12.63
C GLU A 115 3.52 -7.16 11.31
N LEU A 116 2.96 -7.75 10.25
CA LEU A 116 3.60 -7.78 8.93
C LEU A 116 3.87 -6.38 8.39
N ILE A 117 2.90 -5.46 8.53
CA ILE A 117 3.07 -4.06 8.12
C ILE A 117 4.14 -3.41 8.99
N ASN A 118 4.04 -3.51 10.32
CA ASN A 118 4.95 -2.86 11.26
C ASN A 118 6.40 -3.34 11.12
N ARG A 119 6.62 -4.59 10.70
CA ARG A 119 7.97 -5.13 10.46
C ARG A 119 8.51 -4.82 9.07
N SER A 120 7.67 -4.42 8.13
CA SER A 120 8.11 -4.10 6.75
C SER A 120 9.05 -2.89 6.72
N SER A 121 10.05 -2.96 5.85
CA SER A 121 10.92 -1.84 5.50
C SER A 121 10.20 -0.88 4.55
N ILE A 122 9.49 -1.44 3.56
CA ILE A 122 8.66 -0.72 2.60
C ILE A 122 7.40 -1.52 2.28
N VAL A 123 6.32 -0.83 1.91
CA VAL A 123 5.11 -1.45 1.35
C VAL A 123 5.01 -1.10 -0.13
N VAL A 124 4.67 -2.08 -0.97
CA VAL A 124 4.58 -1.93 -2.43
C VAL A 124 3.17 -2.24 -2.90
N ILE A 125 2.55 -1.29 -3.59
CA ILE A 125 1.17 -1.37 -4.11
C ILE A 125 1.18 -1.00 -5.61
N PRO A 126 1.66 -1.89 -6.49
CA PRO A 126 1.90 -1.60 -7.90
C PRO A 126 0.64 -1.84 -8.74
N SER A 127 -0.51 -1.44 -8.21
CA SER A 127 -1.83 -1.68 -8.80
C SER A 127 -1.86 -1.22 -10.26
N THR A 128 -2.41 -2.04 -11.14
CA THR A 128 -2.64 -1.69 -12.55
C THR A 128 -4.10 -1.37 -12.82
N TRP A 129 -4.93 -1.52 -11.79
CA TRP A 129 -6.32 -1.11 -11.74
C TRP A 129 -6.46 0.25 -11.07
N GLU A 130 -7.37 1.08 -11.58
CA GLU A 130 -7.77 2.34 -10.97
C GLU A 130 -8.53 2.12 -9.66
N GLU A 131 -7.78 2.04 -8.55
CA GLU A 131 -8.36 1.85 -7.23
C GLU A 131 -9.27 3.03 -6.85
N PRO A 132 -10.46 2.79 -6.26
CA PRO A 132 -11.30 3.88 -5.77
C PRO A 132 -10.68 4.70 -4.63
N PHE A 133 -9.97 4.05 -3.70
CA PHE A 133 -9.37 4.67 -2.51
C PHE A 133 -8.02 4.02 -2.12
N ALA A 134 -7.85 2.71 -2.32
CA ALA A 134 -6.65 1.97 -1.87
C ALA A 134 -6.45 1.98 -0.34
N GLN A 135 -7.33 1.25 0.35
CA GLN A 135 -7.27 1.08 1.81
C GLN A 135 -5.88 0.61 2.30
N THR A 136 -5.23 -0.29 1.55
CA THR A 136 -3.90 -0.82 1.88
C THR A 136 -2.82 0.26 1.88
N ALA A 137 -2.95 1.31 1.07
CA ALA A 137 -2.01 2.44 1.11
C ALA A 137 -2.22 3.27 2.38
N ALA A 138 -3.46 3.66 2.65
CA ALA A 138 -3.82 4.45 3.83
C ALA A 138 -3.38 3.77 5.12
N GLU A 139 -3.62 2.47 5.25
CA GLU A 139 -3.19 1.64 6.37
C GLU A 139 -1.66 1.61 6.54
N ALA A 140 -0.91 1.27 5.49
CA ALA A 140 0.56 1.25 5.54
C ALA A 140 1.14 2.60 5.98
N MET A 141 0.62 3.70 5.43
CA MET A 141 1.01 5.06 5.81
C MET A 141 0.65 5.35 7.27
N PHE A 142 -0.48 4.85 7.78
CA PHE A 142 -0.89 4.98 9.18
C PHE A 142 0.09 4.31 10.16
N PHE A 143 0.72 3.20 9.74
CA PHE A 143 1.82 2.55 10.47
C PHE A 143 3.17 3.27 10.29
N GLY A 144 3.23 4.32 9.48
CA GLY A 144 4.45 5.06 9.15
C GLY A 144 5.37 4.31 8.20
N LYS A 145 4.80 3.44 7.36
CA LYS A 145 5.54 2.75 6.31
C LYS A 145 5.50 3.57 5.04
N ILE A 146 6.68 3.74 4.44
CA ILE A 146 6.77 4.35 3.13
C ILE A 146 6.16 3.39 2.09
N VAL A 147 5.28 3.95 1.26
CA VAL A 147 4.57 3.21 0.21
C VAL A 147 5.18 3.55 -1.14
N ILE A 148 5.55 2.54 -1.92
CA ILE A 148 5.78 2.68 -3.37
C ILE A 148 4.48 2.24 -4.06
N ALA A 149 3.88 3.12 -4.86
CA ALA A 149 2.58 2.86 -5.47
C ALA A 149 2.54 3.28 -6.93
N SER A 150 1.71 2.61 -7.71
CA SER A 150 1.39 3.07 -9.07
C SER A 150 0.68 4.43 -9.04
N ASN A 151 1.08 5.34 -9.93
CA ASN A 151 0.45 6.63 -10.15
C ASN A 151 -0.87 6.48 -10.94
N ILE A 152 -1.89 5.88 -10.32
CA ILE A 152 -3.18 5.61 -10.94
C ILE A 152 -4.34 5.76 -9.96
N GLY A 153 -5.49 6.23 -10.47
CA GLY A 153 -6.75 6.24 -9.73
C GLY A 153 -6.71 6.97 -8.38
N GLY A 154 -7.55 6.52 -7.45
CA GLY A 154 -7.56 6.98 -6.06
C GLY A 154 -6.36 6.49 -5.24
N LEU A 155 -5.59 5.51 -5.72
CA LEU A 155 -4.33 5.12 -5.11
C LEU A 155 -3.32 6.27 -5.14
N ALA A 156 -3.17 6.94 -6.29
CA ALA A 156 -2.32 8.11 -6.42
C ALA A 156 -2.77 9.26 -5.50
N GLU A 157 -4.07 9.43 -5.32
CA GLU A 157 -4.64 10.46 -4.44
C GLU A 157 -4.38 10.17 -2.96
N VAL A 158 -4.52 8.92 -2.52
CA VAL A 158 -4.27 8.53 -1.13
C VAL A 158 -2.80 8.62 -0.78
N VAL A 159 -1.92 8.19 -1.68
CA VAL A 159 -0.46 8.24 -1.47
C VAL A 159 0.07 9.67 -1.59
N SER A 160 -0.34 10.40 -2.63
CA SER A 160 0.03 11.79 -2.89
C SER A 160 1.56 12.00 -2.78
N ASP A 161 1.99 13.10 -2.16
CA ASP A 161 3.40 13.43 -1.91
C ASP A 161 4.02 12.68 -0.70
N PHE A 162 3.25 11.77 -0.08
CA PHE A 162 3.63 11.07 1.15
C PHE A 162 4.07 9.62 0.88
N GLY A 163 4.17 9.24 -0.39
CA GLY A 163 4.85 8.03 -0.84
C GLY A 163 5.65 8.26 -2.10
N LEU A 164 6.06 7.17 -2.74
CA LEU A 164 6.77 7.20 -4.02
C LEU A 164 5.83 6.67 -5.12
N LEU A 165 5.38 7.58 -5.98
CA LEU A 165 4.52 7.25 -7.11
C LEU A 165 5.36 6.88 -8.33
N ILE A 166 5.11 5.70 -8.89
CA ILE A 166 5.77 5.18 -10.08
C ILE A 166 4.82 5.07 -11.28
N PRO A 167 5.33 5.03 -12.53
CA PRO A 167 4.52 4.68 -13.68
C PRO A 167 3.83 3.31 -13.51
N THR A 168 2.58 3.22 -13.97
CA THR A 168 1.82 1.97 -13.91
C THR A 168 2.35 0.95 -14.91
N LYS A 169 2.34 -0.35 -14.57
CA LYS A 169 2.86 -1.44 -15.42
C LYS A 169 4.35 -1.33 -15.78
N ASP A 170 5.14 -0.70 -14.91
CA ASP A 170 6.58 -0.53 -15.11
C ASP A 170 7.40 -1.24 -14.02
N PRO A 171 7.81 -2.50 -14.25
CA PRO A 171 8.68 -3.24 -13.34
C PRO A 171 10.08 -2.63 -13.16
N TYR A 172 10.59 -1.88 -14.14
CA TYR A 172 11.93 -1.29 -14.05
C TYR A 172 11.91 -0.09 -13.09
N ALA A 173 10.96 0.83 -13.29
CA ALA A 173 10.75 1.93 -12.36
C ALA A 173 10.45 1.44 -10.95
N LEU A 174 9.67 0.35 -10.81
CA LEU A 174 9.42 -0.27 -9.52
C LEU A 174 10.70 -0.84 -8.89
N ALA A 175 11.54 -1.54 -9.66
CA ALA A 175 12.79 -2.09 -9.16
C ALA A 175 13.75 -0.98 -8.69
N GLU A 176 13.86 0.11 -9.45
CA GLU A 176 14.68 1.27 -9.07
C GLU A 176 14.19 1.92 -7.78
N ALA A 177 12.88 2.16 -7.68
CA ALA A 177 12.24 2.71 -6.48
C ALA A 177 12.45 1.83 -5.24
N ILE A 178 12.30 0.50 -5.40
CA ILE A 178 12.59 -0.46 -4.33
C ILE A 178 14.06 -0.37 -3.95
N HIS A 179 14.98 -0.45 -4.91
CA HIS A 179 16.41 -0.41 -4.62
C HIS A 179 16.82 0.87 -3.88
N GLU A 180 16.39 2.03 -4.37
CA GLU A 180 16.68 3.33 -3.77
C GLU A 180 16.25 3.38 -2.30
N LEU A 181 14.99 3.01 -2.02
CA LEU A 181 14.49 3.03 -0.66
C LEU A 181 15.20 2.00 0.20
N MET A 182 15.43 0.78 -0.30
CA MET A 182 16.09 -0.29 0.46
C MET A 182 17.56 0.03 0.80
N SER A 183 18.25 0.78 -0.05
CA SER A 183 19.62 1.22 0.19
C SER A 183 19.76 2.46 1.09
N ASN A 184 18.66 3.16 1.41
CA ASN A 184 18.70 4.39 2.22
C ASN A 184 17.69 4.38 3.37
N ARG A 185 18.10 3.82 4.51
CA ARG A 185 17.27 3.74 5.72
C ARG A 185 16.77 5.09 6.23
N ASN A 186 17.66 6.09 6.30
CA ASN A 186 17.30 7.43 6.78
C ASN A 186 16.21 8.05 5.91
N LYS A 187 16.30 7.90 4.58
CA LYS A 187 15.27 8.36 3.65
C LYS A 187 13.95 7.61 3.88
N ARG A 188 13.98 6.28 4.05
CA ARG A 188 12.76 5.50 4.37
C ARG A 188 12.09 5.99 5.65
N GLU A 189 12.84 6.13 6.73
CA GLU A 189 12.31 6.53 8.04
C GLU A 189 11.75 7.96 8.02
N MET A 190 12.46 8.89 7.36
CA MET A 190 12.00 10.26 7.17
C MET A 190 10.67 10.31 6.39
N LEU A 191 10.60 9.61 5.25
CA LEU A 191 9.39 9.59 4.43
C LEU A 191 8.24 8.88 5.14
N GLY A 192 8.51 7.75 5.80
CA GLY A 192 7.53 7.01 6.60
C GLY A 192 6.95 7.83 7.74
N LYS A 193 7.76 8.66 8.42
CA LYS A 193 7.27 9.61 9.44
C LYS A 193 6.29 10.63 8.85
N LYS A 194 6.63 11.24 7.72
CA LYS A 194 5.73 12.18 7.02
C LYS A 194 4.43 11.50 6.58
N ALA A 195 4.52 10.28 6.06
CA ALA A 195 3.36 9.48 5.69
C ALA A 195 2.44 9.20 6.89
N LYS A 196 3.02 8.90 8.06
CA LYS A 196 2.28 8.69 9.31
C LYS A 196 1.52 9.92 9.76
N GLU A 197 2.19 11.08 9.77
CA GLU A 197 1.60 12.35 10.18
C GLU A 197 0.43 12.72 9.27
N TYR A 198 0.59 12.56 7.95
CA TYR A 198 -0.48 12.76 7.00
C TYR A 198 -1.63 11.77 7.21
N ALA A 199 -1.35 10.47 7.27
CA ALA A 199 -2.38 9.44 7.38
C ALA A 199 -3.19 9.56 8.68
N ARG A 200 -2.54 9.85 9.81
CA ARG A 200 -3.22 10.12 11.09
C ARG A 200 -4.03 11.40 11.10
N LYS A 201 -3.69 12.38 10.25
CA LYS A 201 -4.50 13.58 10.10
C LYS A 201 -5.70 13.34 9.18
N VAL A 202 -5.54 12.51 8.16
CA VAL A 202 -6.49 12.46 7.04
C VAL A 202 -7.42 11.23 7.08
N PHE A 203 -6.93 10.10 7.55
CA PHE A 203 -7.65 8.82 7.57
C PHE A 203 -8.02 8.36 8.98
N ASP A 204 -7.99 9.28 9.95
CA ASP A 204 -8.39 8.98 11.32
C ASP A 204 -9.92 8.80 11.43
N PRO A 205 -10.40 7.79 12.18
CA PRO A 205 -11.83 7.56 12.38
C PRO A 205 -12.60 8.76 12.95
N GLU A 206 -12.00 9.56 13.83
CA GLU A 206 -12.65 10.76 14.37
C GLU A 206 -12.85 11.79 13.27
N ASN A 207 -11.83 12.04 12.45
CA ASN A 207 -11.91 12.96 11.32
C ASN A 207 -12.92 12.49 10.26
N TYR A 208 -13.01 11.18 10.04
CA TYR A 208 -14.05 10.59 9.19
C TYR A 208 -15.46 10.94 9.69
N ILE A 209 -15.74 10.68 10.97
CA ILE A 209 -17.05 10.94 11.58
C ILE A 209 -17.40 12.43 11.53
N GLN A 210 -16.46 13.32 11.86
CA GLN A 210 -16.69 14.76 11.81
C GLN A 210 -17.02 15.24 10.39
N ASN A 211 -16.30 14.77 9.38
CA ASN A 211 -16.56 15.10 7.98
C ASN A 211 -17.91 14.54 7.50
N TYR A 212 -18.27 13.34 7.96
CA TYR A 212 -19.57 12.72 7.66
C TYR A 212 -20.73 13.51 8.25
N LEU A 213 -20.68 13.82 9.55
CA LEU A 213 -21.72 14.62 10.21
C LEU A 213 -21.87 15.99 9.56
N LYS A 214 -20.76 16.66 9.22
CA LYS A 214 -20.78 17.94 8.49
C LYS A 214 -21.43 17.84 7.11
N ALA A 215 -21.34 16.70 6.44
CA ALA A 215 -21.93 16.48 5.12
C ALA A 215 -23.43 16.14 5.18
N VAL A 216 -23.89 15.52 6.28
CA VAL A 216 -25.29 15.06 6.44
C VAL A 216 -26.16 16.08 7.19
N LEU A 217 -25.59 16.84 8.13
CA LEU A 217 -26.31 17.80 8.96
C LEU A 217 -26.36 19.22 8.37
N LYS A 218 -25.86 19.42 7.14
CA LYS A 218 -25.96 20.66 6.38
C LYS A 218 -27.00 20.52 5.28
#